data_AF-A0A317UJX6-F1
#
_entry.id   AF-A0A317UJX6-F1
#
_cell.length_a   1.000
_cell.length_b   1.000
_cell.length_c   1.000
_cell.angle_alpha   90.00
_cell.angle_beta   90.00
_cell.angle_gamma   90.00
#
_symmetry.space_group_name_H-M   'P 1'
#
loop_
_entity.id
_entity.type
_entity.pdbx_description
1 polymer ?
#
loop_
_entity_poly.entity_id
_entity_poly.type
_entity_poly.pdbx_seq_one_letter_code
_entity_poly.pdbx_strand_id
1 'polypeptide(L)' 'MSDTRSSTGASLPDVSPPRNPKRRRARHNKSRKGCYTCKLRRVKCDEVRPVCGACSFRDEPCSFPPLDEHVM' A
#
# COMPACT_ATOMS: atom_id res chain seq x y z
N MET A 1 -40.37 7.23 56.43
CA MET A 1 -40.61 5.83 56.02
C MET A 1 -41.05 5.90 54.57
N SER A 2 -40.27 5.61 53.53
CA SER A 2 -39.04 4.82 53.38
C SER A 2 -38.40 5.18 52.03
N ASP A 3 -37.10 5.46 52.06
CA ASP A 3 -36.19 5.62 50.93
C ASP A 3 -36.30 4.51 49.88
N THR A 4 -36.44 4.88 48.60
CA THR A 4 -36.15 3.98 47.47
C THR A 4 -35.10 4.60 46.54
N ARG A 5 -33.86 4.29 46.91
CA ARG A 5 -32.67 4.03 46.09
C ARG A 5 -32.87 3.86 44.56
N SER A 6 -31.86 4.37 43.84
CA SER A 6 -31.07 3.64 42.83
C SER A 6 -31.46 3.67 41.33
N SER A 7 -30.48 4.18 40.57
CA SER A 7 -29.89 3.53 39.39
C SER A 7 -30.65 3.59 38.07
N THR A 8 -30.56 4.72 37.36
CA THR A 8 -30.53 4.67 35.89
C THR A 8 -29.08 4.61 35.45
N GLY A 9 -28.54 3.39 35.44
CA GLY A 9 -27.24 3.10 34.82
C GLY A 9 -27.29 3.48 33.34
N ALA A 10 -26.42 4.40 32.94
CA ALA A 10 -26.21 4.73 31.54
C ALA A 10 -25.47 3.56 30.88
N SER A 11 -26.22 2.60 30.35
CA SER A 11 -25.69 1.54 29.50
C SER A 11 -25.40 2.12 28.12
N LEU A 12 -24.20 2.66 27.92
CA LEU A 12 -23.68 2.94 26.59
C LEU A 12 -23.49 1.59 25.87
N PRO A 13 -23.99 1.41 24.63
CA PRO A 13 -23.66 0.22 23.86
C PRO A 13 -22.18 0.24 23.50
N ASP A 14 -21.50 -0.88 23.76
CA ASP A 14 -20.14 -1.17 23.30
C ASP A 14 -20.12 -1.19 21.77
N VAL A 15 -19.82 -0.04 21.17
CA VAL A 15 -19.53 0.04 19.74
C VAL A 15 -18.04 -0.26 19.56
N SER A 16 -17.69 -1.53 19.71
CA SER A 16 -16.39 -2.04 19.26
C SER A 16 -16.27 -1.85 17.75
N PRO A 17 -15.32 -1.04 17.23
CA PRO A 17 -15.18 -0.82 15.79
C PRO A 17 -14.76 -2.12 15.08
N PRO A 18 -15.25 -2.38 13.85
CA PRO A 18 -14.93 -3.60 13.13
C PRO A 18 -13.42 -3.66 12.85
N ARG A 19 -12.81 -4.79 13.23
CA ARG A 19 -11.42 -5.14 12.91
C ARG A 19 -11.20 -5.03 11.41
N ASN A 20 -10.42 -4.03 11.01
CA ASN A 20 -10.06 -3.69 9.63
C ASN A 20 -9.75 -4.98 8.84
N PRO A 21 -10.57 -5.35 7.83
CA PRO A 21 -10.32 -6.54 7.04
C PRO A 21 -8.95 -6.38 6.38
N LYS A 22 -8.03 -7.31 6.69
CA LYS A 22 -6.65 -7.33 6.18
C LYS A 22 -6.69 -6.92 4.71
N ARG A 23 -6.24 -5.68 4.43
CA ARG A 23 -6.27 -5.09 3.09
C ARG A 23 -5.67 -6.10 2.14
N ARG A 24 -6.51 -6.78 1.35
CA ARG A 24 -6.04 -7.65 0.27
C ARG A 24 -5.17 -6.74 -0.58
N ARG A 25 -3.86 -7.00 -0.59
CA ARG A 25 -2.90 -6.22 -1.37
C ARG A 25 -3.43 -6.24 -2.80
N ALA A 26 -3.92 -5.10 -3.27
CA ALA A 26 -4.48 -5.00 -4.60
C ALA A 26 -3.42 -5.52 -5.58
N ARG A 27 -3.84 -6.40 -6.48
CA ARG A 27 -2.95 -6.95 -7.50
C ARG A 27 -2.67 -5.82 -8.48
N HIS A 28 -1.67 -5.01 -8.19
CA HIS A 28 -1.27 -3.91 -9.05
C HIS A 28 -0.72 -4.50 -10.36
N ASN A 29 -1.22 -4.00 -11.49
CA ASN A 29 -0.67 -4.32 -12.79
C ASN A 29 0.81 -3.90 -12.78
N LYS A 30 1.72 -4.87 -12.83
CA LYS A 30 3.15 -4.57 -12.93
C LYS A 30 3.38 -3.75 -14.19
N SER A 31 4.02 -2.61 -14.02
CA SER A 31 4.51 -1.80 -15.14
C SER A 31 5.32 -2.69 -16.08
N ARG A 32 4.93 -2.73 -17.36
CA ARG A 32 5.61 -3.55 -18.39
C ARG A 32 7.00 -2.99 -18.68
N LYS A 33 7.15 -1.66 -18.65
CA LYS A 33 8.38 -0.92 -18.97
C LYS A 33 9.20 -0.52 -17.73
N GLY A 34 8.85 -1.02 -16.55
CA GLY A 34 9.55 -0.67 -15.31
C GLY A 34 11.03 -1.10 -15.31
N CYS A 35 11.83 -0.39 -14.53
CA CYS A 35 13.24 -0.72 -14.33
C CYS A 35 13.41 -2.11 -13.68
N TYR A 36 14.58 -2.73 -13.87
CA TYR A 36 14.91 -4.04 -13.31
C TYR A 36 14.75 -4.08 -11.79
N THR A 37 15.16 -3.01 -11.11
CA THR A 37 15.13 -2.90 -9.65
C THR A 37 13.70 -2.89 -9.11
N CYS A 38 12.79 -2.12 -9.70
CA CYS A 38 11.37 -2.12 -9.32
C CYS A 38 10.69 -3.45 -9.68
N LYS A 39 11.05 -4.05 -10.83
CA LYS A 39 10.55 -5.38 -11.24
C LYS A 39 10.96 -6.47 -10.26
N LEU A 40 12.24 -6.49 -9.85
CA LEU A 40 12.79 -7.42 -8.86
C LEU A 40 12.11 -7.25 -7.51
N ARG A 41 11.91 -6.00 -7.08
CA ARG A 41 11.23 -5.65 -5.81
C ARG A 41 9.71 -5.84 -5.83
N ARG A 42 9.13 -6.10 -7.00
CA ARG A 42 7.68 -6.24 -7.21
C ARG A 42 6.90 -5.00 -6.74
N VAL A 43 7.49 -3.82 -6.89
CA VAL A 43 6.88 -2.52 -6.58
C VAL A 43 6.48 -1.78 -7.85
N LYS A 44 5.64 -0.75 -7.73
CA LYS A 44 5.31 0.15 -8.85
C LYS A 44 6.58 0.92 -9.25
N CYS A 45 6.84 0.97 -10.55
CA CYS A 45 7.87 1.83 -11.13
C CYS A 45 7.18 3.05 -11.73
N ASP A 46 7.72 4.23 -11.51
CA ASP A 46 7.19 5.48 -12.09
C ASP A 46 7.67 5.72 -13.53
N GLU A 47 8.45 4.78 -14.10
CA GLU A 47 9.02 4.80 -15.45
C GLU A 47 9.82 6.07 -15.84
N VAL A 48 10.12 6.96 -14.88
CA VAL A 48 10.96 8.14 -15.07
C VAL A 48 12.40 7.75 -15.41
N ARG A 49 12.98 8.40 -16.42
CA ARG A 49 14.38 8.25 -16.87
C ARG A 49 15.17 9.52 -16.54
N PRO A 50 16.47 9.43 -16.17
CA PRO A 50 17.34 8.25 -16.14
C PRO A 50 17.13 7.31 -14.94
N VAL A 51 16.58 7.84 -13.84
CA VAL A 51 16.35 7.10 -12.59
C VAL A 51 14.88 7.21 -12.21
N CYS A 52 14.28 6.08 -11.84
CA CYS A 52 12.89 6.03 -11.40
C CYS A 52 12.71 6.73 -10.04
N GLY A 53 11.55 7.37 -9.78
CA GLY A 53 11.30 8.06 -8.50
C GLY A 53 11.49 7.15 -7.28
N ALA A 54 10.95 5.93 -7.33
CA ALA A 54 11.16 4.93 -6.27
C ALA A 54 12.62 4.50 -6.07
N CYS A 55 13.45 4.61 -7.10
CA CYS A 55 14.87 4.23 -7.09
C CYS A 55 15.71 5.39 -6.55
N SER A 56 15.41 6.62 -7.01
CA SER A 56 16.03 7.86 -6.54
C SER A 56 15.73 8.10 -5.07
N PHE A 57 14.51 7.85 -4.60
CA PHE A 57 14.17 7.98 -3.18
C PHE A 57 14.91 6.99 -2.28
N ARG A 58 15.37 5.87 -2.85
CA ARG A 58 16.03 4.79 -2.11
C ARG A 58 17.54 4.75 -2.34
N ASP A 59 18.07 5.68 -3.13
CA ASP A 59 19.47 5.69 -3.60
C ASP A 59 19.94 4.33 -4.10
N GLU A 60 19.07 3.64 -4.84
CA GLU A 60 19.31 2.30 -5.35
C GLU A 60 19.72 2.35 -6.83
N PRO A 61 20.59 1.43 -7.32
CA PRO A 61 20.85 1.29 -8.73
C PRO A 61 19.56 1.16 -9.54
N CYS A 62 19.37 2.07 -10.50
CA CYS A 62 18.25 2.05 -11.42
C CYS A 62 18.75 1.68 -12.82
N SER A 63 18.33 0.52 -13.31
CA SER A 63 18.64 0.08 -14.67
C SER A 63 17.34 -0.24 -15.39
N PHE A 64 17.14 0.36 -16.56
CA PHE A 64 16.01 0.06 -17.44
C PHE A 64 16.46 -0.92 -18.52
N PRO A 65 15.59 -1.84 -18.98
CA PRO A 65 15.90 -2.59 -20.18
C PRO A 65 16.13 -1.60 -21.33
N PRO A 66 17.10 -1.89 -22.23
CA PRO A 66 17.17 -1.17 -23.49
C PRO A 66 15.80 -1.25 -24.14
N LEU A 67 15.35 -0.16 -24.76
CA LEU A 67 14.19 -0.25 -25.65
C LEU A 67 14.71 -1.13 -26.78
N ASP A 68 14.39 -2.42 -26.75
CA ASP A 68 14.60 -3.31 -27.88
C ASP A 68 13.92 -2.66 -29.08
N GLU A 69 14.69 -1.89 -29.86
CA GLU A 69 14.47 -1.78 -31.29
C GLU A 69 14.60 -3.20 -31.82
N HIS A 70 13.45 -3.86 -31.85
CA HIS A 70 13.11 -5.00 -32.69
C HIS A 70 14.31 -5.53 -33.47
N VAL A 71 14.97 -6.51 -32.87
CA VAL A 71 15.79 -7.46 -33.60
C VAL A 71 14.83 -8.24 -34.51
N MET A 72 14.82 -7.85 -35.80
CA MET A 72 14.22 -8.49 -37.00
C MET A 72 12.71 -8.80 -37.00
#